data_AF-A0A661YX24-F1
#
_entry.id   AF-A0A661YX24-F1
#
_cell.length_a   1.000
_cell.length_b   1.000
_cell.length_c   1.000
_cell.angle_alpha   90.00
_cell.angle_beta   90.00
_cell.angle_gamma   90.00
#
_symmetry.space_group_name_H-M   'P 1'
#
loop_
_entity.id
_entity.type
_entity.pdbx_description
1 polymer ?
#
loop_
_entity_poly.entity_id
_entity_poly.type
_entity_poly.pdbx_seq_one_letter_code
_entity_poly.pdbx_strand_id
1 'polypeptide(L)'
;MVKQANKIKAGVPENAPAKPRIKGVGGAFQNVLGGNFLRRESSIRLLPFFLFLTIIIMFYIANTYYAEKKERNIQALRKSLKELRYEYITTRSELMKQSQQSEVALKLKGIDIKESRVPPVKVIKKEESTAHD
;
A
#
# COMPACT_ATOMS: atom_id res chain seq x y z
N MET A 1 50.34 31.79 -46.01
CA MET A 1 49.65 32.66 -46.99
C MET A 1 49.10 31.72 -48.07
N VAL A 2 47.83 31.64 -48.44
CA VAL A 2 46.73 32.61 -48.51
C VAL A 2 45.40 31.85 -48.33
N LYS A 3 44.50 32.42 -47.51
CA LYS A 3 43.07 32.06 -47.41
C LYS A 3 42.39 32.43 -48.74
N GLN A 4 41.68 31.51 -49.39
CA GLN A 4 40.62 31.90 -50.33
C GLN A 4 39.30 31.98 -49.57
N ALA A 5 38.83 33.22 -49.45
CA ALA A 5 37.51 33.56 -48.98
C ALA A 5 36.50 33.48 -50.12
N ASN A 6 35.28 33.12 -49.73
CA ASN A 6 34.00 33.50 -50.30
C ASN A 6 33.40 32.63 -51.44
N LYS A 7 32.31 31.94 -51.11
CA LYS A 7 31.21 31.65 -52.05
C LYS A 7 29.95 32.32 -51.51
N ILE A 8 29.60 33.42 -52.19
CA ILE A 8 28.32 34.10 -52.16
C ILE A 8 27.22 33.04 -52.32
N LYS A 9 26.34 32.88 -51.31
CA LYS A 9 25.05 32.22 -51.49
C LYS A 9 23.99 33.32 -51.62
N ALA A 10 23.40 33.33 -52.80
CA ALA A 10 22.42 34.26 -53.32
C ALA A 10 21.23 34.47 -52.38
N GLY A 11 20.68 35.68 -52.45
CA GLY A 11 19.51 36.13 -51.70
C GLY A 11 18.33 35.16 -51.78
N VAL A 12 17.73 34.93 -50.62
CA VAL A 12 16.46 34.22 -50.49
C VAL A 12 15.35 35.18 -50.91
N PRO A 13 14.44 34.81 -51.83
CA PRO A 13 13.39 35.69 -52.30
C PRO A 13 12.39 36.04 -51.19
N GLU A 14 12.15 37.34 -51.04
CA GLU A 14 11.32 38.04 -50.04
C GLU A 14 9.80 37.86 -50.27
N ASN A 15 9.32 36.84 -50.98
CA ASN A 15 7.88 36.72 -51.30
C ASN A 15 7.39 35.26 -51.37
N ALA A 16 7.60 34.48 -50.31
CA ALA A 16 6.91 33.21 -50.12
C ALA A 16 5.64 33.44 -49.26
N PRO A 17 4.43 33.06 -49.71
CA PRO A 17 3.23 33.21 -48.89
C PRO A 17 3.38 32.36 -47.62
N ALA A 18 3.30 33.01 -46.46
CA ALA A 18 3.44 32.37 -45.16
C ALA A 18 2.43 31.22 -45.04
N LYS A 19 2.92 29.98 -44.94
CA LYS A 19 2.09 28.77 -44.74
C LYS A 19 1.17 28.96 -43.52
N PRO A 20 -0.12 28.57 -43.61
CA PRO A 20 -1.05 28.72 -42.50
C PRO A 20 -0.56 27.87 -41.33
N ARG A 21 -0.17 28.54 -40.23
CA ARG A 21 0.22 27.87 -38.99
C ARG A 21 -1.01 27.14 -38.47
N ILE A 22 -0.99 25.81 -38.53
CA ILE A 22 -1.98 24.95 -37.90
C ILE A 22 -1.92 25.27 -36.40
N LYS A 23 -2.90 26.02 -35.89
CA LYS A 23 -3.00 26.36 -34.48
C LYS A 23 -3.32 25.06 -33.74
N GLY A 24 -2.27 24.42 -33.22
CA GLY A 24 -2.38 23.26 -32.35
C GLY A 24 -3.11 23.61 -31.06
N VAL A 25 -3.39 22.57 -30.28
CA VAL A 25 -4.13 22.59 -29.01
C VAL A 25 -3.71 23.74 -28.06
N GLY A 26 -2.44 24.17 -28.08
CA GLY A 26 -1.96 25.32 -27.31
C GLY A 26 -2.64 26.66 -27.65
N GLY A 27 -3.03 26.88 -28.91
CA GLY A 27 -3.78 28.07 -29.32
C GLY A 27 -5.22 28.07 -28.77
N ALA A 28 -5.83 26.90 -28.64
CA ALA A 28 -7.15 26.76 -28.01
C ALA A 28 -7.08 27.09 -26.51
N PHE A 29 -6.06 26.61 -25.80
CA PHE A 29 -5.82 26.97 -24.41
C PHE A 29 -5.57 28.48 -24.24
N GLN A 30 -4.76 29.11 -25.10
CA GLN A 30 -4.54 30.56 -25.06
C GLN A 30 -5.83 31.36 -25.29
N ASN A 31 -6.73 30.90 -26.15
CA ASN A 31 -8.02 31.58 -26.39
C ASN A 31 -9.01 31.41 -25.23
N VAL A 32 -8.94 30.29 -24.49
CA VAL A 32 -9.78 30.02 -23.32
C VAL A 32 -9.25 30.74 -22.08
N LEU A 33 -7.95 30.61 -21.78
CA LEU A 33 -7.30 31.31 -20.65
C LEU A 33 -7.18 32.82 -20.89
N GLY A 34 -7.02 33.26 -22.15
CA GLY A 34 -6.88 34.66 -22.53
C GLY A 34 -8.18 35.48 -22.48
N GLY A 35 -9.25 34.96 -21.87
CA GLY A 35 -10.47 35.74 -21.59
C GLY A 35 -11.42 35.91 -22.77
N ASN A 36 -11.06 35.47 -23.98
CA ASN A 36 -11.92 35.61 -25.15
C ASN A 36 -13.17 34.71 -25.05
N PHE A 37 -13.07 33.58 -24.34
CA PHE A 37 -14.21 32.71 -24.00
C PHE A 37 -15.10 33.31 -22.90
N LEU A 38 -14.53 34.04 -21.94
CA LEU A 38 -15.26 34.64 -20.82
C LEU A 38 -16.11 35.86 -21.22
N ARG A 39 -15.81 36.47 -22.38
CA ARG A 39 -16.57 37.61 -22.91
C ARG A 39 -17.93 37.23 -23.48
N ARG A 40 -18.17 35.94 -23.78
CA ARG A 40 -19.44 35.45 -24.30
C ARG A 40 -20.44 35.32 -23.14
N GLU A 41 -21.61 35.94 -23.25
CA GLU A 41 -22.64 35.96 -22.19
C GLU A 41 -23.05 34.55 -21.71
N SER A 42 -23.06 33.55 -22.60
CA SER A 42 -23.35 32.16 -22.26
C SER A 42 -22.27 31.51 -21.38
N SER A 43 -21.00 31.90 -21.52
CA SER A 43 -19.88 31.36 -20.74
C SER A 43 -19.90 31.87 -19.30
N ILE A 44 -20.35 33.11 -19.09
CA ILE A 44 -20.48 33.72 -17.75
C ILE A 44 -21.50 32.95 -16.91
N ARG A 45 -22.57 32.43 -17.52
CA ARG A 45 -23.58 31.60 -16.85
C ARG A 45 -23.05 30.24 -16.38
N LEU A 46 -22.08 29.66 -17.09
CA LEU A 46 -21.48 28.36 -16.81
C LEU A 46 -20.27 28.43 -15.86
N LEU A 47 -19.69 29.61 -15.70
CA LEU A 47 -18.55 29.89 -14.82
C LEU A 47 -18.73 29.39 -13.37
N PRO A 48 -19.86 29.64 -12.66
CA PRO A 48 -20.07 29.11 -11.32
C PRO A 48 -20.14 27.58 -11.27
N PHE A 49 -20.64 26.92 -12.32
CA PHE A 49 -20.66 25.47 -12.42
C PHE A 49 -19.26 24.87 -12.56
N PHE A 50 -18.38 25.49 -13.36
CA PHE A 50 -16.99 25.06 -13.46
C PHE A 50 -16.23 25.28 -12.14
N LEU A 51 -16.49 26.38 -11.44
CA LEU A 51 -15.91 26.63 -10.11
C LEU A 51 -16.35 25.55 -9.11
N PHE A 52 -17.62 25.14 -9.15
CA PHE A 52 -18.11 24.03 -8.34
C PHE A 52 -17.38 22.72 -8.66
N LEU A 53 -17.17 22.41 -9.94
CA LEU A 53 -16.46 21.22 -10.36
C LEU A 53 -14.98 21.24 -9.94
N THR A 54 -14.29 22.37 -10.06
CA THR A 54 -12.89 22.49 -9.61
C THR A 54 -12.76 22.31 -8.11
N ILE A 55 -13.74 22.78 -7.33
CA ILE A 55 -13.79 22.54 -5.89
C ILE A 55 -13.92 21.04 -5.59
N ILE A 56 -14.82 20.32 -6.27
CA ILE A 56 -14.96 18.86 -6.10
C ILE A 56 -13.65 18.14 -6.46
N ILE A 57 -13.03 18.52 -7.57
CA ILE A 57 -11.75 17.93 -8.00
C ILE A 57 -10.66 18.20 -6.95
N MET A 58 -10.60 19.41 -6.41
CA MET A 58 -9.67 19.77 -5.34
C MET A 58 -9.88 18.88 -4.10
N PHE A 59 -11.13 18.71 -3.67
CA PHE A 59 -11.47 17.81 -2.56
C PHE A 59 -11.11 16.35 -2.85
N TYR A 60 -11.31 15.88 -4.07
CA TYR A 60 -10.97 14.52 -4.47
C TYR A 60 -9.46 14.27 -4.39
N ILE A 61 -8.65 15.20 -4.92
CA ILE A 61 -7.20 15.13 -4.85
C ILE A 61 -6.74 15.14 -3.39
N ALA A 62 -7.28 16.04 -2.58
CA ALA A 62 -6.96 16.12 -1.15
C ALA A 62 -7.31 14.82 -0.40
N ASN A 63 -8.47 14.23 -0.69
CA ASN A 63 -8.89 12.97 -0.10
C ASN A 63 -7.95 11.81 -0.48
N THR A 64 -7.53 11.76 -1.74
CA THR A 64 -6.60 10.75 -2.24
C THR A 64 -5.27 10.79 -1.50
N TYR A 65 -4.68 11.99 -1.33
CA TYR A 65 -3.44 12.13 -0.55
C TYR A 65 -3.60 11.70 0.91
N TYR A 66 -4.76 11.97 1.52
CA TYR A 66 -5.05 11.53 2.87
C TYR A 66 -5.15 10.00 2.95
N ALA A 67 -5.85 9.37 2.00
CA ALA A 67 -5.97 7.92 1.91
C ALA A 67 -4.60 7.26 1.72
N GLU A 68 -3.75 7.80 0.87
CA GLU A 68 -2.40 7.28 0.63
C GLU A 68 -1.53 7.33 1.90
N LYS A 69 -1.61 8.42 2.68
CA LYS A 69 -0.91 8.52 3.97
C LYS A 69 -1.46 7.51 4.98
N LYS A 70 -2.79 7.32 5.02
CA LYS A 70 -3.43 6.36 5.92
C LYS A 70 -3.03 4.92 5.56
N GLU A 71 -3.00 4.60 4.28
CA GLU A 71 -2.63 3.28 3.76
C GLU A 71 -1.21 2.90 4.16
N ARG A 72 -0.24 3.82 4.03
CA ARG A 72 1.13 3.59 4.52
C ARG A 72 1.18 3.26 6.02
N ASN A 73 0.41 3.97 6.84
CA ASN A 73 0.34 3.71 8.28
C ASN A 73 -0.29 2.34 8.58
N ILE A 74 -1.34 1.96 7.84
CA ILE A 74 -1.98 0.65 7.98
C ILE A 74 -0.98 -0.46 7.65
N GLN A 75 -0.20 -0.31 6.59
CA GLN A 75 0.82 -1.28 6.21
C GLN A 75 1.91 -1.43 7.27
N ALA A 76 2.41 -0.32 7.83
CA ALA A 76 3.36 -0.34 8.92
C ALA A 76 2.79 -1.05 10.16
N LEU A 77 1.56 -0.71 10.55
CA LEU A 77 0.89 -1.33 11.70
C LEU A 77 0.66 -2.83 11.50
N ARG A 78 0.27 -3.25 10.29
CA ARG A 78 0.12 -4.67 9.93
C ARG A 78 1.43 -5.42 10.05
N LYS A 79 2.56 -4.81 9.65
CA LYS A 79 3.88 -5.40 9.80
C LYS A 79 4.21 -5.63 11.28
N SER A 80 4.02 -4.62 12.13
CA SER A 80 4.24 -4.72 13.58
C SER A 80 3.36 -5.79 14.23
N LEU A 81 2.08 -5.86 13.86
CA LEU A 81 1.18 -6.93 14.35
C LEU A 81 1.65 -8.32 13.94
N LYS A 82 2.16 -8.48 12.72
CA LYS A 82 2.68 -9.75 12.22
C LYS A 82 3.93 -10.16 13.00
N GLU A 83 4.84 -9.23 13.22
CA GLU A 83 6.06 -9.44 14.01
C GLU A 83 5.74 -9.85 15.45
N LEU A 84 4.86 -9.11 16.13
CA LEU A 84 4.41 -9.44 17.49
C LEU A 84 3.75 -10.82 17.57
N ARG A 85 2.99 -11.20 16.53
CA ARG A 85 2.37 -12.53 16.45
C ARG A 85 3.42 -13.63 16.26
N TYR A 86 4.47 -13.40 15.50
CA TYR A 86 5.57 -14.36 15.36
C TYR A 86 6.34 -14.53 16.66
N GLU A 87 6.61 -13.44 17.37
CA GLU A 87 7.25 -13.47 18.68
C GLU A 87 6.41 -14.31 19.65
N TYR A 88 5.11 -14.01 19.77
CA TYR A 88 4.20 -14.78 20.61
C TYR A 88 4.19 -16.29 20.28
N ILE A 89 4.10 -16.66 19.00
CA ILE A 89 4.08 -18.07 18.58
C ILE A 89 5.41 -18.74 18.93
N THR A 90 6.54 -18.06 18.69
CA THR A 90 7.88 -18.58 18.96
C THR A 90 8.08 -18.81 20.45
N THR A 91 7.84 -17.78 21.28
CA THR A 91 7.99 -17.87 22.74
C THR A 91 7.06 -18.91 23.34
N ARG A 92 5.80 -18.98 22.87
CA ARG A 92 4.86 -20.02 23.32
C ARG A 92 5.34 -21.42 22.92
N SER A 93 5.83 -21.59 21.71
CA SER A 93 6.37 -22.87 21.24
C SER A 93 7.56 -23.31 22.09
N GLU A 94 8.46 -22.39 22.42
CA GLU A 94 9.59 -22.65 23.29
C GLU A 94 9.15 -23.05 24.71
N LEU A 95 8.17 -22.34 25.29
CA LEU A 95 7.56 -22.74 26.56
C LEU A 95 6.93 -24.13 26.50
N MET A 96 6.19 -24.44 25.43
CA MET A 96 5.59 -25.77 25.25
C MET A 96 6.67 -26.85 25.14
N LYS A 97 7.76 -26.59 24.42
CA LYS A 97 8.90 -27.50 24.31
C LYS A 97 9.56 -27.74 25.67
N GLN A 98 9.81 -26.68 26.44
CA GLN A 98 10.38 -26.79 27.78
C GLN A 98 9.44 -27.48 28.78
N SER A 99 8.13 -27.34 28.59
CA SER A 99 7.09 -27.95 29.43
C SER A 99 6.73 -29.38 29.01
N GLN A 100 7.30 -29.91 27.91
CA GLN A 100 7.07 -31.29 27.50
C GLN A 100 7.64 -32.25 28.53
N GLN A 101 6.84 -33.27 28.88
CA GLN A 101 7.21 -34.29 29.85
C GLN A 101 8.52 -35.00 29.47
N SER A 102 8.77 -35.20 28.17
CA SER A 102 10.01 -35.77 27.65
C SER A 102 11.24 -34.89 27.89
N GLU A 103 11.15 -33.58 27.66
CA GLU A 103 12.23 -32.61 27.94
C GLU A 103 12.47 -32.48 29.45
N VAL A 104 11.40 -32.43 30.25
CA VAL A 104 11.50 -32.37 31.71
C VAL A 104 12.13 -33.66 32.25
N ALA A 105 11.71 -34.83 31.79
CA ALA A 105 12.30 -36.12 32.16
C ALA A 105 13.77 -36.21 31.75
N LEU A 106 14.16 -35.66 30.59
CA LEU A 106 15.56 -35.55 30.16
C LEU A 106 16.38 -34.67 31.11
N LYS A 107 15.87 -33.51 31.52
CA LYS A 107 16.54 -32.60 32.48
C LYS A 107 16.66 -33.20 33.88
N LEU A 108 15.71 -34.05 34.27
CA LEU A 108 15.68 -34.71 35.57
C LEU A 108 16.48 -36.03 35.63
N LYS A 109 17.15 -36.47 34.56
CA LYS A 109 17.91 -37.74 34.52
C LYS A 109 19.03 -37.90 35.56
N GLY A 110 19.46 -36.81 36.22
CA GLY A 110 20.42 -36.84 37.32
C GLY A 110 19.78 -36.99 38.71
N ILE A 111 18.46 -37.05 38.78
CA ILE A 111 17.64 -37.20 39.99
C ILE A 111 16.84 -38.50 39.78
N ASP A 112 16.67 -39.35 40.80
CA ASP A 112 16.03 -40.69 40.68
C ASP A 112 14.48 -40.62 40.49
N ILE A 113 14.01 -39.69 39.67
CA ILE A 113 12.61 -39.46 39.35
C ILE A 113 12.32 -40.07 37.97
N LYS A 114 11.42 -41.06 37.92
CA LYS A 114 11.06 -41.79 36.70
C LYS A 114 9.68 -41.36 36.18
N GLU A 115 9.60 -41.14 34.87
CA GLU A 115 8.34 -40.85 34.18
C GLU A 115 7.40 -42.06 34.24
N SER A 116 6.15 -41.85 34.65
CA SER A 116 5.13 -42.90 34.65
C SER A 116 4.64 -43.14 33.21
N ARG A 117 5.05 -44.26 32.62
CA ARG A 117 4.66 -44.67 31.26
C ARG A 117 3.41 -45.56 31.20
N VAL A 118 2.84 -45.89 32.35
CA VAL A 118 1.71 -46.79 32.46
C VAL A 118 0.44 -45.96 32.65
N PRO A 119 -0.58 -46.10 31.78
CA PRO A 119 -1.84 -45.40 31.96
C PRO A 119 -2.50 -45.84 33.29
N PRO A 120 -3.05 -44.91 34.09
CA PRO A 120 -3.67 -45.23 35.37
C PRO A 120 -4.93 -46.09 35.14
N VAL A 121 -5.02 -47.20 35.87
CA VAL A 121 -6.15 -48.13 35.77
C VAL A 121 -7.28 -47.61 36.66
N LYS A 122 -8.51 -47.54 36.12
CA LYS A 122 -9.70 -47.19 36.91
C LYS A 122 -9.98 -48.32 37.89
N VAL A 123 -9.77 -48.07 39.18
CA VAL A 123 -10.10 -49.02 40.24
C VAL A 123 -11.63 -48.99 40.42
N ILE A 124 -12.33 -49.97 39.86
CA ILE A 124 -13.76 -50.16 40.10
C ILE A 124 -13.86 -51.08 41.30
N LYS A 125 -14.43 -50.58 42.40
CA LYS A 125 -14.71 -51.36 43.60
C LYS A 125 -15.70 -52.46 43.21
N LYS A 126 -15.30 -53.72 43.28
CA LYS A 126 -16.23 -54.85 43.11
C LYS A 126 -17.08 -54.88 44.38
N GLU A 127 -18.36 -54.56 44.26
CA GLU A 127 -19.30 -54.86 45.34
C GLU A 127 -19.32 -56.37 45.50
N GLU A 128 -18.86 -56.82 46.67
CA GLU A 128 -18.92 -58.21 47.06
C GLU A 128 -20.39 -58.63 47.06
N SER A 129 -20.72 -59.55 46.17
CA SER A 129 -21.94 -60.35 46.20
C SER A 129 -22.01 -61.04 47.56
N THR A 130 -22.71 -60.42 48.50
CA THR A 130 -23.18 -61.06 49.72
C THR A 130 -24.22 -62.08 49.30
N ALA A 131 -23.76 -63.32 49.17
CA ALA A 131 -24.63 -64.48 49.25
C ALA A 131 -25.20 -64.49 50.68
N HIS A 132 -26.49 -64.18 50.81
CA HIS A 132 -27.27 -64.51 51.99
C HIS A 132 -28.38 -65.45 51.52
N ASP A 133 -28.29 -66.68 52.02
CA ASP A 133 -29.29 -67.76 52.18
C ASP A 133 -30.47 -67.87 51.20
#